data_AF-A0A3M1BS13-F1
#
_entry.id   AF-A0A3M1BS13-F1
#
_cell.length_a   1.000
_cell.length_b   1.000
_cell.length_c   1.000
_cell.angle_alpha   90.00
_cell.angle_beta   90.00
_cell.angle_gamma   90.00
#
_symmetry.space_group_name_H-M   'P 1'
#
loop_
_entity.id
_entity.type
_entity.pdbx_description
1 polymer ?
#
loop_
_entity_poly.entity_id
_entity_poly.type
_entity_poly.pdbx_seq_one_letter_code
_entity_poly.pdbx_strand_id
1 'polypeptide(L)'
;AVSDLLNDNNISHPAPQGGFYVFPNFEAYRGALSDRNILTSEELCENLLNETGVALLPASDFGFPEEFLVARLSYVDFDGGAALEYIRGAASQKHGDPAALADQIAPKVMEGVRKMVEWVKEG
;
A
#
# COMPACT_ATOMS: atom_id res chain seq x y z
N ALA A 1 3.62 -9.69 -1.68
CA ALA A 1 2.21 -9.29 -1.91
C ALA A 1 2.08 -7.77 -2.04
N VAL A 2 2.05 -6.98 -0.96
CA VAL A 2 1.90 -5.51 -1.06
C VAL A 2 3.00 -4.87 -1.91
N SER A 3 4.27 -5.17 -1.62
CA SER A 3 5.42 -4.67 -2.39
C SER A 3 5.32 -5.03 -3.88
N ASP A 4 4.89 -6.25 -4.20
CA ASP A 4 4.77 -6.71 -5.59
C ASP A 4 3.66 -5.94 -6.30
N LEU A 5 2.50 -5.79 -5.64
CA LEU A 5 1.38 -5.02 -6.17
C LEU A 5 1.75 -3.54 -6.42
N LEU A 6 2.58 -2.93 -5.57
CA LEU A 6 3.07 -1.57 -5.81
C LEU A 6 4.01 -1.51 -7.03
N ASN A 7 4.98 -2.44 -7.10
CA ASN A 7 5.95 -2.51 -8.19
C ASN A 7 5.29 -2.77 -9.55
N ASP A 8 4.33 -3.70 -9.61
CA ASP A 8 3.57 -4.05 -10.82
C ASP A 8 2.76 -2.87 -11.37
N ASN A 9 2.52 -1.86 -10.54
CA ASN A 9 1.79 -0.64 -10.88
C ASN A 9 2.68 0.59 -10.86
N ASN A 10 4.00 0.44 -11.03
CA ASN A 10 4.93 1.56 -11.15
C ASN A 10 4.90 2.54 -9.97
N ILE A 11 4.51 2.07 -8.78
CA ILE A 11 4.58 2.83 -7.53
C ILE A 11 5.84 2.35 -6.82
N SER A 12 6.91 3.15 -6.91
CA SER A 12 8.17 2.80 -6.28
C SER A 12 8.10 2.92 -4.75
N HIS A 13 8.90 2.14 -4.03
CA HIS A 13 9.04 2.25 -2.58
C HIS A 13 10.39 1.67 -2.13
N PRO A 14 10.95 2.13 -1.00
CA PRO A 14 12.09 1.47 -0.39
C PRO A 14 11.77 0.02 -0.04
N ALA A 15 12.70 -0.90 -0.32
CA ALA A 15 12.52 -2.30 0.05
C ALA A 15 12.31 -2.42 1.57
N PRO A 16 11.23 -3.08 2.03
CA PRO A 16 10.96 -3.22 3.46
C PRO A 16 12.00 -4.15 4.09
N GLN A 17 12.85 -3.60 4.96
CA GLN A 17 13.88 -4.36 5.69
C GLN A 17 13.42 -4.81 7.09
N GLY A 18 12.25 -4.36 7.53
CA GLY A 18 11.67 -4.66 8.82
C GLY A 18 10.44 -3.78 9.10
N GLY A 19 9.73 -4.09 10.18
CA GLY A 19 8.50 -3.39 10.54
C GLY A 19 7.32 -3.73 9.63
N PHE A 20 6.30 -2.88 9.67
CA PHE A 20 5.01 -3.09 9.00
C PHE A 20 4.55 -1.84 8.22
N TYR A 21 5.52 -1.03 7.78
CA TYR A 21 5.30 0.18 7.00
C TYR A 21 6.12 0.20 5.71
N VAL A 22 5.54 0.74 4.65
CA VAL A 22 6.24 1.13 3.42
C VAL A 22 5.88 2.56 3.04
N PHE A 23 6.73 3.20 2.25
CA PHE A 23 6.53 4.55 1.73
C PHE A 23 6.33 4.49 0.20
N PRO A 24 5.12 4.14 -0.28
CA PRO A 24 4.80 4.25 -1.70
C PRO A 24 4.99 5.68 -2.22
N ASN A 25 5.66 5.77 -3.36
CA ASN A 25 5.94 6.98 -4.09
C ASN A 25 5.11 7.02 -5.38
N PHE A 26 4.19 7.99 -5.44
CA PHE A 26 3.20 8.17 -6.50
C PHE A 26 3.64 9.19 -7.55
N GLU A 27 4.91 9.64 -7.56
CA GLU A 27 5.44 10.61 -8.53
C GLU A 27 5.27 10.16 -9.99
N ALA A 28 5.27 8.85 -10.26
CA ALA A 28 4.99 8.31 -11.60
C ALA A 28 3.60 8.69 -12.13
N TYR A 29 2.67 9.02 -11.22
CA TYR A 29 1.30 9.43 -11.49
C TYR A 29 1.07 10.94 -11.32
N ARG A 30 2.14 11.74 -11.19
CA ARG A 30 2.03 13.19 -10.94
C ARG A 30 1.13 13.91 -11.93
N GLY A 31 1.17 13.57 -13.22
CA GLY A 31 0.32 14.17 -14.26
C GLY A 31 -1.17 13.95 -13.98
N ALA A 32 -1.57 12.69 -13.86
CA ALA A 32 -2.94 12.27 -13.55
C ALA A 32 -3.47 12.90 -12.24
N LEU A 33 -2.64 12.93 -11.20
CA LEU A 33 -2.98 13.56 -9.92
C LEU A 33 -3.10 15.08 -10.04
N SER A 34 -2.23 15.74 -10.82
CA SER A 34 -2.29 17.19 -11.03
C SER A 34 -3.53 17.62 -11.81
N ASP A 35 -3.98 16.81 -12.78
CA ASP A 35 -5.23 17.06 -13.53
C ASP A 35 -6.47 17.05 -12.60
N ARG A 36 -6.34 16.40 -11.45
CA ARG A 36 -7.33 16.35 -10.36
C ARG A 36 -7.10 17.42 -9.28
N ASN A 37 -6.15 18.34 -9.47
CA ASN A 37 -5.69 19.33 -8.49
C ASN A 37 -5.12 18.72 -7.21
N ILE A 38 -4.50 17.54 -7.29
CA ILE A 38 -3.79 16.90 -6.17
C ILE A 38 -2.30 17.17 -6.35
N LEU A 39 -1.76 18.09 -5.56
CA LEU A 39 -0.40 18.60 -5.71
C LEU A 39 0.48 18.28 -4.50
N THR A 40 -0.13 17.94 -3.37
CA THR A 40 0.54 17.67 -2.11
C THR A 40 0.24 16.26 -1.56
N SER A 41 1.09 15.77 -0.66
CA SER A 41 0.84 14.48 0.03
C SER A 41 -0.40 14.51 0.92
N GLU A 42 -0.76 15.68 1.49
CA GLU A 42 -1.98 15.86 2.29
C GLU A 42 -3.22 15.71 1.40
N GLU A 43 -3.30 16.47 0.30
CA GLU A 43 -4.39 16.35 -0.68
C GLU A 43 -4.50 14.93 -1.23
N LEU A 44 -3.36 14.27 -1.51
CA LEU A 44 -3.34 12.89 -1.96
C LEU A 44 -4.03 11.95 -0.96
N CYS A 45 -3.66 12.04 0.32
CA CYS A 45 -4.21 11.18 1.37
C CYS A 45 -5.69 11.49 1.64
N GLU A 46 -6.06 12.77 1.65
CA GLU A 46 -7.44 13.20 1.88
C GLU A 46 -8.39 12.77 0.76
N ASN A 47 -8.01 13.00 -0.51
CA ASN A 47 -8.85 12.61 -1.64
C ASN A 47 -8.96 11.08 -1.75
N LEU A 48 -7.85 10.35 -1.54
CA LEU A 48 -7.88 8.89 -1.49
C LEU A 48 -8.86 8.39 -0.42
N LEU A 49 -8.80 8.96 0.79
CA LEU A 49 -9.69 8.58 1.89
C LEU A 49 -11.16 8.88 1.55
N ASN A 50 -11.43 10.09 1.07
CA ASN A 50 -12.79 10.54 0.79
C ASN A 50 -13.46 9.74 -0.34
N GLU A 51 -12.70 9.36 -1.37
CA GLU A 51 -13.23 8.68 -2.55
C GLU A 51 -13.26 7.15 -2.41
N THR A 52 -12.30 6.56 -1.69
CA THR A 52 -12.13 5.09 -1.63
C THR A 52 -12.34 4.48 -0.25
N GLY A 53 -12.30 5.30 0.81
CA GLY A 53 -12.27 4.87 2.20
C GLY A 53 -10.91 4.34 2.67
N VAL A 54 -9.86 4.41 1.83
CA VAL A 54 -8.50 3.97 2.19
C VAL A 54 -7.74 5.10 2.85
N ALA A 55 -7.32 4.89 4.09
CA ALA A 55 -6.53 5.86 4.84
C ALA A 55 -5.02 5.56 4.75
N LEU A 56 -4.24 6.60 4.47
CA LEU A 56 -2.78 6.62 4.57
C LEU A 56 -2.35 7.85 5.39
N LEU A 57 -1.05 7.96 5.69
CA LEU A 57 -0.51 9.17 6.32
C LEU A 57 0.38 9.92 5.32
N PRO A 58 0.20 11.24 5.16
CA PRO A 58 0.98 12.02 4.20
C PRO A 58 2.46 12.06 4.58
N ALA A 59 3.35 12.15 3.60
CA ALA A 59 4.79 12.25 3.87
C ALA A 59 5.16 13.56 4.58
N SER A 60 4.39 14.63 4.41
CA SER A 60 4.59 15.92 5.10
C SER A 60 4.60 15.79 6.63
N ASP A 61 3.78 14.90 7.19
CA ASP A 61 3.77 14.58 8.64
C ASP A 61 5.11 14.03 9.16
N PHE A 62 5.97 13.55 8.24
CA PHE A 62 7.29 13.00 8.53
C PHE A 62 8.43 13.93 8.14
N GLY A 63 8.14 15.19 7.79
CA GLY A 63 9.12 16.22 7.46
C GLY A 63 9.60 16.21 6.00
N PHE A 64 8.86 15.56 5.10
CA PHE A 64 9.11 15.69 3.66
C PHE A 64 8.50 17.01 3.12
N PRO A 65 9.00 17.52 1.98
CA PRO A 65 8.33 18.63 1.27
C PRO A 65 6.87 18.28 0.96
N GLU A 66 5.98 19.27 1.05
CA GLU A 66 4.53 19.07 0.89
C GLU A 66 4.19 18.49 -0.50
N GLU A 67 4.93 18.92 -1.52
CA GLU A 67 4.75 18.55 -2.92
C GLU A 67 5.22 17.12 -3.24
N PHE A 68 5.91 16.43 -2.33
CA PHE A 68 6.31 15.04 -2.54
C PHE A 68 5.09 14.13 -2.42
N LEU A 69 4.68 13.51 -3.52
CA LEU A 69 3.51 12.63 -3.57
C LEU A 69 3.88 11.24 -3.02
N VAL A 70 4.19 11.21 -1.73
CA VAL A 70 4.57 10.02 -0.97
C VAL A 70 3.64 9.91 0.24
N ALA A 71 3.31 8.68 0.64
CA ALA A 71 2.54 8.43 1.84
C ALA A 71 3.12 7.25 2.62
N ARG A 72 2.87 7.18 3.92
CA ARG A 72 3.17 6.01 4.76
C ARG A 72 1.97 5.06 4.76
N LEU A 73 2.19 3.84 4.27
CA LEU A 73 1.23 2.75 4.26
C LEU A 73 1.57 1.74 5.35
N SER A 74 0.58 1.34 6.15
CA SER A 74 0.68 0.26 7.14
C SER A 74 -0.02 -1.00 6.64
N TYR A 75 0.59 -2.17 6.84
CA TYR A 75 0.03 -3.47 6.42
C TYR A 75 -0.10 -4.47 7.58
N VAL A 76 -0.48 -3.98 8.77
CA VAL A 76 -0.56 -4.78 10.01
C VAL A 76 -1.91 -5.46 10.26
N ASP A 77 -2.96 -5.13 9.50
CA ASP A 77 -4.29 -5.74 9.65
C ASP A 77 -4.35 -7.13 8.98
N PHE A 78 -3.80 -8.13 9.67
CA PHE A 78 -3.81 -9.52 9.25
C PHE A 78 -4.12 -10.48 10.41
N ASP A 79 -4.67 -11.65 10.09
CA ASP A 79 -4.93 -12.73 11.04
C ASP A 79 -3.63 -13.45 11.41
N GLY A 80 -3.06 -13.07 12.55
CA GLY A 80 -1.86 -13.70 13.09
C GLY A 80 -2.05 -15.18 13.49
N GLY A 81 -3.27 -15.59 13.84
CA GLY A 81 -3.58 -16.98 14.15
C GLY A 81 -3.51 -17.84 12.88
N ALA A 82 -4.19 -17.40 11.82
CA ALA A 82 -4.12 -18.04 10.51
C ALA A 82 -2.69 -18.05 9.95
N ALA A 83 -1.94 -16.96 10.13
CA ALA A 83 -0.52 -16.89 9.74
C ALA A 83 0.34 -17.92 10.48
N LEU A 84 0.16 -18.06 11.81
CA LEU A 84 0.87 -19.04 12.62
C LEU A 84 0.51 -20.47 12.23
N GLU A 85 -0.77 -20.78 12.01
CA GLU A 85 -1.22 -22.09 11.55
C GLU A 85 -0.65 -22.42 10.17
N TYR A 86 -0.61 -21.45 9.26
CA TYR A 86 0.04 -21.60 7.96
C TYR A 86 1.53 -21.94 8.11
N ILE A 87 2.27 -21.21 8.95
CA ILE A 87 3.70 -21.47 9.19
C ILE A 87 3.92 -22.86 9.82
N ARG A 88 3.08 -23.25 10.78
CA ARG A 88 3.13 -24.56 11.44
C ARG A 88 2.83 -25.70 10.45
N GLY A 89 1.84 -25.53 9.58
CA GLY A 89 1.49 -26.48 8.54
C GLY A 89 2.53 -26.56 7.42
N ALA A 90 3.09 -25.42 7.01
CA ALA A 90 4.13 -25.30 5.98
C ALA A 90 5.49 -25.86 6.42
N ALA A 91 5.74 -26.05 7.73
CA ALA A 91 6.89 -26.83 8.20
C ALA A 91 6.88 -28.29 7.68
N SER A 92 5.74 -28.76 7.13
CA SER A 92 5.53 -30.11 6.61
C SER A 92 5.39 -30.17 5.06
N GLN A 93 5.31 -29.03 4.35
CA GLN A 93 5.04 -28.97 2.90
C GLN A 93 5.68 -27.74 2.22
N LYS A 94 5.86 -27.80 0.89
CA LYS A 94 6.38 -26.67 0.08
C LYS A 94 5.52 -25.42 0.31
N HIS A 95 6.15 -24.30 0.69
CA HIS A 95 5.47 -23.02 0.89
C HIS A 95 4.59 -22.70 -0.34
N GLY A 96 3.30 -22.46 -0.11
CA GLY A 96 2.35 -22.03 -1.14
C GLY A 96 2.64 -20.61 -1.64
N ASP A 97 1.81 -20.13 -2.55
CA ASP A 97 1.92 -18.78 -3.11
C ASP A 97 1.71 -17.70 -2.03
N PRO A 98 2.74 -16.87 -1.72
CA PRO A 98 2.64 -15.81 -0.71
C PRO A 98 1.58 -14.74 -1.04
N ALA A 99 1.25 -14.52 -2.31
CA ALA A 99 0.21 -13.59 -2.70
C ALA A 99 -1.18 -14.14 -2.34
N ALA A 100 -1.45 -15.39 -2.70
CA ALA A 100 -2.68 -16.09 -2.32
C ALA A 100 -2.86 -16.16 -0.79
N LEU A 101 -1.77 -16.36 -0.04
CA LEU A 101 -1.81 -16.31 1.42
C LEU A 101 -2.23 -14.92 1.92
N ALA A 102 -1.64 -13.85 1.38
CA ALA A 102 -1.94 -12.48 1.81
C ALA A 102 -3.42 -12.12 1.60
N ASP A 103 -4.03 -12.56 0.49
CA ASP A 103 -5.47 -12.38 0.26
C ASP A 103 -6.34 -13.14 1.27
N GLN A 104 -5.85 -14.27 1.78
CA GLN A 104 -6.55 -15.05 2.80
C GLN A 104 -6.42 -14.45 4.20
N ILE A 105 -5.21 -14.07 4.62
CA ILE A 105 -4.93 -13.66 6.01
C ILE A 105 -5.03 -12.15 6.22
N ALA A 106 -4.86 -11.34 5.18
CA ALA A 106 -4.90 -9.88 5.24
C ALA A 106 -5.84 -9.28 4.17
N PRO A 107 -7.10 -9.77 4.04
CA PRO A 107 -7.97 -9.42 2.92
C PRO A 107 -8.24 -7.92 2.83
N LYS A 108 -8.41 -7.24 3.97
CA LYS A 108 -8.67 -5.79 4.03
C LYS A 108 -7.48 -4.95 3.59
N VAL A 109 -6.26 -5.36 3.97
CA VAL A 109 -5.02 -4.71 3.52
C VAL A 109 -4.91 -4.83 2.01
N MET A 110 -5.08 -6.04 1.47
CA MET A 110 -4.96 -6.28 0.04
C MET A 110 -6.06 -5.57 -0.75
N GLU A 111 -7.30 -5.53 -0.25
CA GLU A 111 -8.39 -4.73 -0.84
C GLU A 111 -8.05 -3.23 -0.84
N GLY A 112 -7.58 -2.69 0.28
CA GLY A 112 -7.22 -1.28 0.39
C GLY A 112 -6.10 -0.88 -0.56
N VAL A 113 -5.04 -1.70 -0.66
CA VAL A 113 -3.93 -1.42 -1.59
C VAL A 113 -4.40 -1.49 -3.04
N ARG A 114 -5.27 -2.45 -3.39
CA ARG A 114 -5.87 -2.52 -4.73
C ARG A 114 -6.71 -1.28 -5.05
N LYS A 115 -7.59 -0.85 -4.14
CA LYS A 115 -8.39 0.37 -4.30
C LYS A 115 -7.51 1.60 -4.53
N MET A 116 -6.45 1.75 -3.73
CA MET A 116 -5.48 2.85 -3.89
C MET A 116 -4.77 2.80 -5.24
N VAL A 117 -4.32 1.62 -5.68
CA VAL A 117 -3.65 1.43 -6.97
C VAL A 117 -4.57 1.74 -8.15
N GLU A 118 -5.83 1.32 -8.10
CA GLU A 118 -6.78 1.64 -9.18
C GLU A 118 -7.11 3.13 -9.17
N TRP A 119 -7.35 3.71 -8.00
CA TRP A 119 -7.66 5.13 -7.84
C TRP A 119 -6.58 6.07 -8.36
N VAL A 120 -5.29 5.73 -8.22
CA VAL A 120 -4.20 6.58 -8.73
C VAL A 120 -4.06 6.49 -10.25
N LYS A 121 -4.56 5.41 -10.88
CA LYS A 121 -4.61 5.26 -12.33
C LYS A 121 -5.82 5.95 -12.96
N GLU A 122 -6.86 6.22 -12.18
CA GLU A 122 -8.01 7.00 -12.60
C GLU A 122 -7.60 8.48 -12.71
N GLY A 123 -7.12 8.85 -13.90
CA GLY A 123 -6.77 10.22 -14.30
C GLY A 123 -6.52 10.29 -15.80
#